data_AF-A0A1B0D4B2-F1
#
_entry.id   AF-A0A1B0D4B2-F1
#
_cell.length_a   1.000
_cell.length_b   1.000
_cell.length_c   1.000
_cell.angle_alpha   90.00
_cell.angle_beta   90.00
_cell.angle_gamma   90.00
#
_symmetry.space_group_name_H-M   'P 1'
#
loop_
_entity.id
_entity.type
_entity.pdbx_description
1 polymer ?
#
loop_
_entity_poly.entity_id
_entity_poly.type
_entity_poly.pdbx_seq_one_letter_code
_entity_poly.pdbx_strand_id
1 'polypeptide(L)'
;MTGVTRAESYFSFNSEDVQYGIEADRRSKILRTYVKNTYSYHLNEILATIVNEYTDWERPVQHPINIRDETMEALSDAQIVAPISQTANIHSADHRNSFLYVFEYQSKFGDYPQRQGCIHGEDLPYVFGAPLVGGFSHFTRNYTKAEIALSEAVMLYWTNFIRTG
;
A
#
# COMPACT_ATOMS: atom_id res chain seq x y z
N MET A 1 -9.45 14.21 5.43
CA MET A 1 -8.33 13.74 4.60
C MET A 1 -8.12 12.28 4.89
N THR A 2 -8.06 11.44 3.87
CA THR A 2 -7.75 10.00 3.96
C THR A 2 -6.60 9.70 3.00
N GLY A 3 -5.90 8.58 3.17
CA GLY A 3 -4.87 8.21 2.22
C GLY A 3 -4.43 6.76 2.34
N VAL A 4 -3.66 6.36 1.33
CA VAL A 4 -3.11 5.02 1.18
C VAL A 4 -1.65 5.12 0.74
N THR A 5 -0.88 4.06 1.00
CA THR A 5 0.45 3.83 0.44
C THR A 5 0.38 2.94 -0.80
N ARG A 6 1.45 2.89 -1.60
CA ARG A 6 1.47 2.09 -2.84
C ARG A 6 1.31 0.58 -2.58
N ALA A 7 1.89 0.07 -1.50
CA ALA A 7 1.93 -1.36 -1.17
C ALA A 7 1.45 -1.61 0.27
N GLU A 8 0.13 -1.67 0.46
CA GLU A 8 -0.49 -1.79 1.78
C GLU A 8 -0.36 -3.18 2.39
N SER A 9 -0.44 -4.23 1.59
CA SER A 9 -0.44 -5.61 2.08
C SER A 9 0.94 -6.26 2.12
N TYR A 10 2.03 -5.48 2.15
CA TYR A 10 3.41 -5.97 2.22
C TYR A 10 3.63 -6.98 3.37
N PHE A 11 3.08 -6.68 4.56
CA PHE A 11 3.22 -7.53 5.75
C PHE A 11 2.42 -8.83 5.71
N SER A 12 1.66 -9.08 4.64
CA SER A 12 1.00 -10.38 4.42
C SER A 12 1.98 -11.47 3.95
N PHE A 13 3.20 -11.08 3.57
CA PHE A 13 4.23 -11.97 3.05
C PHE A 13 5.36 -12.16 4.06
N ASN A 14 5.97 -13.34 4.08
CA ASN A 14 7.16 -13.59 4.89
C ASN A 14 8.43 -13.10 4.16
N SER A 15 9.57 -13.11 4.84
CA SER A 15 10.84 -12.62 4.27
C SER A 15 11.30 -13.38 3.01
N GLU A 16 11.02 -14.69 2.91
CA GLU A 16 11.37 -15.49 1.74
C GLU A 16 10.51 -15.13 0.53
N ASP A 17 9.19 -15.03 0.74
CA ASP A 17 8.21 -14.58 -0.26
C ASP A 17 8.60 -13.18 -0.78
N VAL A 18 9.00 -12.28 0.13
CA VAL A 18 9.46 -10.92 -0.21
C VAL A 18 10.81 -10.92 -0.95
N GLN A 19 11.73 -11.81 -0.64
CA GLN A 19 13.05 -11.80 -1.28
C GLN A 19 13.02 -12.45 -2.67
N TYR A 20 12.36 -13.61 -2.77
CA TYR A 20 12.44 -14.48 -3.95
C TYR A 20 11.17 -14.47 -4.81
N GLY A 21 10.06 -13.93 -4.32
CA GLY A 21 8.76 -14.02 -4.96
C GLY A 21 7.99 -15.26 -4.50
N ILE A 22 6.85 -15.52 -5.15
CA ILE A 22 5.99 -16.66 -4.82
C ILE A 22 5.60 -17.45 -6.07
N GLU A 23 5.38 -18.74 -5.88
CA GLU A 23 4.83 -19.61 -6.92
C GLU A 23 3.30 -19.49 -7.02
N ALA A 24 2.74 -19.92 -8.15
CA ALA A 24 1.29 -19.88 -8.40
C ALA A 24 0.45 -20.64 -7.34
N ASP A 25 0.99 -21.72 -6.79
CA ASP A 25 0.35 -22.49 -5.72
C ASP A 25 0.27 -21.68 -4.41
N ARG A 26 1.34 -20.94 -4.09
CA ARG A 26 1.39 -20.06 -2.93
C ARG A 26 0.40 -18.90 -3.08
N ARG A 27 0.34 -18.25 -4.25
CA ARG A 27 -0.68 -17.26 -4.60
C ARG A 27 -2.09 -17.81 -4.38
N SER A 28 -2.38 -18.98 -4.96
CA SER A 28 -3.69 -19.62 -4.86
C SER A 28 -4.10 -19.91 -3.42
N LYS A 29 -3.15 -20.31 -2.57
CA LYS A 29 -3.41 -20.56 -1.13
C LYS A 29 -3.72 -19.27 -0.37
N ILE A 30 -2.96 -18.20 -0.62
CA ILE A 30 -3.16 -16.89 0.00
C ILE A 30 -4.54 -16.35 -0.37
N LEU A 31 -4.83 -16.23 -1.67
CA LEU A 31 -6.09 -15.68 -2.16
C LEU A 31 -7.30 -16.54 -1.74
N ARG A 32 -7.17 -17.88 -1.78
CA ARG A 32 -8.24 -18.77 -1.30
C ARG A 32 -8.53 -18.56 0.18
N THR A 33 -7.51 -18.34 0.99
CA THR A 33 -7.68 -18.08 2.43
C THR A 33 -8.39 -16.74 2.64
N TYR A 34 -7.96 -15.70 1.92
CA TYR A 34 -8.62 -14.39 1.94
C TYR A 34 -10.10 -14.49 1.55
N VAL A 35 -10.42 -15.14 0.42
CA VAL A 35 -11.79 -15.29 -0.07
C VAL A 35 -12.66 -16.07 0.91
N LYS A 36 -12.15 -17.18 1.47
CA LYS A 36 -12.88 -17.99 2.47
C LYS A 36 -13.20 -17.22 3.75
N ASN A 37 -12.33 -16.31 4.16
CA ASN A 37 -12.52 -15.52 5.38
C ASN A 37 -13.44 -14.32 5.16
N THR A 38 -13.57 -13.84 3.91
CA THR A 38 -14.30 -12.61 3.57
C THR A 38 -15.69 -12.89 3.01
N TYR A 39 -15.87 -13.99 2.27
CA TYR A 39 -17.11 -14.31 1.56
C TYR A 39 -17.69 -15.66 2.02
N SER A 40 -19.02 -15.82 1.89
CA SER A 40 -19.71 -17.06 2.26
C SER A 40 -20.16 -17.91 1.06
N TYR A 41 -20.33 -17.29 -0.12
CA TYR A 41 -20.90 -17.94 -1.31
C TYR A 41 -20.01 -17.72 -2.54
N HIS A 42 -20.14 -18.59 -3.55
CA HIS A 42 -19.42 -18.48 -4.84
C HIS A 42 -17.90 -18.36 -4.72
N LEU A 43 -17.31 -19.05 -3.74
CA LEU A 43 -15.90 -18.88 -3.37
C LEU A 43 -14.94 -19.23 -4.52
N ASN A 44 -15.31 -20.20 -5.37
CA ASN A 44 -14.46 -20.63 -6.47
C ASN A 44 -14.51 -19.62 -7.62
N GLU A 45 -15.69 -19.10 -7.93
CA GLU A 45 -15.92 -18.10 -8.95
C GLU A 45 -15.24 -16.79 -8.58
N ILE A 46 -15.42 -16.31 -7.35
CA ILE A 46 -14.75 -15.11 -6.83
C ILE A 46 -13.23 -15.27 -6.92
N LEU A 47 -12.69 -16.41 -6.47
CA LEU A 47 -11.26 -16.67 -6.54
C LEU A 47 -10.75 -16.66 -7.99
N ALA A 48 -11.48 -17.28 -8.92
CA ALA A 48 -11.12 -17.29 -10.33
C ALA A 48 -11.13 -15.87 -10.93
N THR A 49 -12.12 -15.05 -10.58
CA THR A 49 -12.20 -13.65 -11.03
C THR A 49 -11.02 -12.83 -10.50
N ILE A 50 -10.67 -12.96 -9.22
CA ILE A 50 -9.53 -12.24 -8.64
C ILE A 50 -8.23 -12.63 -9.35
N VAL A 51 -8.00 -13.94 -9.54
CA VAL A 51 -6.79 -14.41 -10.25
C VAL A 51 -6.76 -13.89 -11.68
N ASN A 52 -7.90 -13.84 -12.37
CA ASN A 52 -7.99 -13.33 -13.73
C ASN A 52 -7.69 -11.84 -13.83
N GLU A 53 -8.23 -11.03 -12.92
CA GLU A 53 -8.06 -9.57 -12.89
C GLU A 53 -6.61 -9.17 -12.61
N TYR A 54 -5.98 -9.81 -11.63
CA TYR A 54 -4.63 -9.47 -11.19
C TYR A 54 -3.52 -10.26 -11.89
N THR A 55 -3.81 -10.98 -12.97
CA THR A 55 -2.75 -11.61 -13.79
C THR A 55 -2.46 -10.74 -15.00
N ASP A 56 -1.20 -10.32 -15.18
CA ASP A 56 -0.78 -9.63 -16.39
C ASP A 56 -0.66 -10.64 -17.56
N TRP A 57 -1.70 -10.69 -18.40
CA TRP A 57 -1.78 -11.60 -19.55
C TRP A 57 -0.89 -11.18 -20.72
N GLU A 58 -0.32 -9.96 -20.72
CA GLU A 58 0.64 -9.54 -21.74
C GLU A 58 2.01 -10.20 -21.53
N ARG A 59 2.27 -10.72 -20.32
CA ARG A 59 3.52 -11.42 -19.97
C ARG A 59 3.32 -12.94 -20.06
N PRO A 60 3.89 -13.60 -21.08
CA PRO A 60 3.74 -15.04 -21.25
C PRO A 60 4.48 -15.87 -20.18
N VAL A 61 5.52 -15.29 -19.56
CA VAL A 61 6.29 -15.93 -18.50
C VAL A 61 6.00 -15.22 -17.18
N GLN A 62 5.37 -15.98 -16.27
CA GLN A 62 5.03 -15.52 -14.94
C GLN A 62 6.23 -15.72 -14.00
N HIS A 63 7.01 -14.66 -13.80
CA HIS A 63 8.12 -14.68 -12.85
C HIS A 63 7.60 -14.67 -11.40
N PRO A 64 8.18 -15.42 -10.45
CA PRO A 64 7.68 -15.48 -9.06
C PRO A 64 7.52 -14.12 -8.38
N ILE A 65 8.40 -13.17 -8.70
CA ILE A 65 8.32 -11.77 -8.24
C ILE A 65 7.03 -11.09 -8.75
N ASN A 66 6.67 -11.28 -10.02
CA ASN A 66 5.46 -10.68 -10.59
C ASN A 66 4.22 -11.28 -9.92
N ILE A 67 4.18 -12.62 -9.78
CA ILE A 67 3.07 -13.32 -9.11
C ILE A 67 2.88 -12.78 -7.68
N ARG A 68 3.98 -12.52 -6.97
CA ARG A 68 3.95 -11.91 -5.63
C ARG A 68 3.39 -10.49 -5.68
N ASP A 69 3.90 -9.65 -6.58
CA ASP A 69 3.50 -8.24 -6.70
C ASP A 69 2.01 -8.12 -7.05
N GLU A 70 1.53 -8.92 -8.01
CA GLU A 70 0.12 -9.08 -8.37
C GLU A 70 -0.74 -9.53 -7.19
N THR A 71 -0.27 -10.53 -6.43
CA THR A 71 -1.00 -11.03 -5.25
C THR A 71 -1.06 -9.97 -4.15
N MET A 72 0.02 -9.21 -3.96
CA MET A 72 0.07 -8.12 -2.99
C MET A 72 -0.86 -6.98 -3.37
N GLU A 73 -0.93 -6.64 -4.66
CA GLU A 73 -1.85 -5.62 -5.19
C GLU A 73 -3.31 -6.03 -4.96
N ALA A 74 -3.66 -7.28 -5.28
CA ALA A 74 -5.00 -7.83 -5.02
C ALA A 74 -5.41 -7.73 -3.54
N LEU A 75 -4.50 -8.04 -2.62
CA LEU A 75 -4.77 -7.90 -1.18
C LEU A 75 -4.85 -6.44 -0.75
N SER A 76 -3.94 -5.59 -1.24
CA SER A 76 -3.88 -4.17 -0.88
C SER A 76 -5.17 -3.46 -1.29
N ASP A 77 -5.63 -3.74 -2.50
CA ASP A 77 -6.86 -3.18 -3.04
C ASP A 77 -8.07 -3.63 -2.24
N ALA A 78 -8.19 -4.93 -2.01
CA ALA A 78 -9.36 -5.49 -1.36
C ALA A 78 -9.45 -5.16 0.13
N GLN A 79 -8.31 -5.03 0.83
CA GLN A 79 -8.27 -4.78 2.27
C GLN A 79 -8.27 -3.30 2.65
N ILE A 80 -7.63 -2.44 1.85
CA ILE A 80 -7.34 -1.06 2.23
C ILE A 80 -7.83 -0.05 1.18
N VAL A 81 -7.40 -0.18 -0.08
CA VAL A 81 -7.66 0.86 -1.10
C VAL A 81 -9.16 0.96 -1.44
N ALA A 82 -9.83 -0.17 -1.70
CA ALA A 82 -11.24 -0.16 -2.06
C ALA A 82 -12.14 0.34 -0.91
N PRO A 83 -11.98 -0.12 0.35
CA PRO A 83 -12.73 0.43 1.49
C PRO A 83 -12.47 1.93 1.72
N ILE A 84 -11.22 2.39 1.60
CA ILE A 84 -10.89 3.83 1.78
C ILE A 84 -11.48 4.66 0.65
N SER A 85 -11.37 4.20 -0.60
CA SER A 85 -11.97 4.85 -1.76
C SER A 85 -13.50 4.94 -1.64
N GLN A 86 -14.15 3.84 -1.22
CA GLN A 86 -15.58 3.82 -0.95
C GLN A 86 -15.95 4.80 0.16
N THR A 87 -15.19 4.83 1.25
CA THR A 87 -15.41 5.75 2.38
C THR A 87 -15.27 7.20 1.92
N ALA A 88 -14.23 7.51 1.13
CA ALA A 88 -14.01 8.84 0.58
C ALA A 88 -15.14 9.26 -0.38
N ASN A 89 -15.66 8.33 -1.18
CA ASN A 89 -16.77 8.56 -2.10
C ASN A 89 -18.09 8.79 -1.36
N ILE A 90 -18.37 8.04 -0.29
CA ILE A 90 -19.56 8.26 0.55
C ILE A 90 -19.44 9.60 1.26
N HIS A 91 -18.28 9.91 1.85
CA HIS A 91 -18.05 11.17 2.54
C HIS A 91 -18.18 12.38 1.60
N SER A 92 -17.68 12.27 0.36
CA SER A 92 -17.73 13.36 -0.62
C SER A 92 -19.12 13.66 -1.17
N ALA A 93 -20.04 12.68 -1.12
CA ALA A 93 -21.44 12.89 -1.49
C ALA A 93 -22.14 13.89 -0.56
N ASP A 94 -21.83 13.85 0.74
CA ASP A 94 -22.43 14.73 1.75
C ASP A 94 -21.58 15.96 2.06
N HIS A 95 -20.25 15.90 1.85
CA HIS A 95 -19.30 16.95 2.22
C HIS A 95 -18.39 17.34 1.05
N ARG A 96 -18.40 18.63 0.67
CA ARG A 96 -17.60 19.15 -0.45
C ARG A 96 -16.08 19.05 -0.26
N ASN A 97 -15.60 19.03 0.98
CA ASN A 97 -14.17 19.05 1.29
C ASN A 97 -13.67 17.64 1.65
N SER A 98 -13.51 16.80 0.64
CA SER A 98 -12.97 15.45 0.78
C SER A 98 -11.64 15.34 0.04
N PHE A 99 -10.58 15.02 0.78
CA PHE A 99 -9.21 14.92 0.25
C PHE A 99 -8.71 13.49 0.42
N LEU A 100 -8.23 12.91 -0.67
CA LEU A 100 -7.58 11.61 -0.72
C LEU A 100 -6.13 11.79 -1.19
N TYR A 101 -5.17 11.13 -0.55
CA TYR A 101 -3.79 11.09 -1.03
C TYR A 101 -3.34 9.64 -1.29
N VAL A 102 -2.39 9.50 -2.22
CA VAL A 102 -1.63 8.26 -2.44
C VAL A 102 -0.17 8.59 -2.18
N PHE A 103 0.44 7.92 -1.21
CA PHE A 103 1.82 8.13 -0.84
C PHE A 103 2.71 7.07 -1.50
N GLU A 104 3.58 7.52 -2.40
CA GLU A 104 4.38 6.63 -3.26
C GLU A 104 5.88 6.70 -2.97
N TYR A 105 6.33 7.65 -2.15
CA TYR A 105 7.76 7.89 -1.93
C TYR A 105 8.35 6.85 -0.98
N GLN A 106 9.40 6.16 -1.41
CA GLN A 106 10.14 5.22 -0.57
C GLN A 106 11.44 5.85 -0.06
N SER A 107 11.68 5.76 1.24
CA SER A 107 12.86 6.40 1.85
C SER A 107 14.15 5.76 1.35
N LYS A 108 15.13 6.56 0.93
CA LYS A 108 16.37 6.06 0.30
C LYS A 108 17.19 5.14 1.20
N PHE A 109 17.22 5.47 2.49
CA PHE A 109 17.88 4.69 3.54
C PHE A 109 16.85 4.04 4.47
N GLY A 110 15.71 3.63 3.90
CA GLY A 110 14.66 2.87 4.61
C GLY A 110 15.06 1.42 4.86
N ASP A 111 14.30 0.75 5.73
CA ASP A 111 14.55 -0.63 6.13
C ASP A 111 14.07 -1.67 5.09
N TYR A 112 13.32 -1.22 4.08
CA TYR A 112 12.66 -2.10 3.11
C TYR A 112 13.34 -2.07 1.73
N PRO A 113 13.28 -3.19 0.97
CA PRO A 113 13.82 -3.25 -0.38
C PRO A 113 13.21 -2.19 -1.29
N GLN A 114 14.07 -1.46 -2.01
CA GLN A 114 13.68 -0.41 -2.96
C GLN A 114 13.13 -1.00 -4.26
N ARG A 115 11.93 -1.59 -4.20
CA ARG A 115 11.30 -2.26 -5.36
C ARG A 115 9.81 -1.99 -5.47
N GLN A 116 9.05 -2.23 -4.41
CA GLN A 116 7.59 -2.21 -4.45
C GLN A 116 6.99 -0.81 -4.19
N GLY A 117 7.84 0.20 -4.02
CA GLY A 117 7.43 1.54 -3.61
C GLY A 117 7.22 1.61 -2.09
N CYS A 118 6.46 2.61 -1.67
CA CYS A 118 6.12 2.82 -0.27
C CYS A 118 5.23 1.70 0.26
N ILE A 119 5.66 1.07 1.34
CA ILE A 119 4.86 0.08 2.05
C ILE A 119 3.97 0.74 3.11
N HIS A 120 3.05 -0.04 3.69
CA HIS A 120 2.19 0.40 4.78
C HIS A 120 2.97 1.07 5.93
N GLY A 121 2.61 2.31 6.25
CA GLY A 121 3.17 3.09 7.36
C GLY A 121 4.46 3.85 7.05
N GLU A 122 5.02 3.74 5.84
CA GLU A 122 6.22 4.51 5.45
C GLU A 122 5.92 6.00 5.20
N ASP A 123 4.65 6.42 5.16
CA ASP A 123 4.21 7.82 5.12
C ASP A 123 4.30 8.52 6.49
N LEU A 124 4.14 7.78 7.59
CA LEU A 124 4.16 8.28 8.96
C LEU A 124 5.38 9.14 9.33
N PRO A 125 6.65 8.76 9.05
CA PRO A 125 7.79 9.62 9.36
C PRO A 125 7.68 11.01 8.73
N TYR A 126 7.09 11.12 7.54
CA TYR A 126 6.89 12.39 6.85
C TYR A 126 5.76 13.21 7.44
N VAL A 127 4.68 12.56 7.88
CA VAL A 127 3.56 13.20 8.60
C VAL A 127 4.01 13.76 9.95
N PHE A 128 4.87 13.04 10.68
CA PHE A 128 5.35 13.46 12.00
C PHE A 128 6.61 14.33 11.99
N GLY A 129 7.19 14.62 10.82
CA GLY A 129 8.35 15.51 10.75
C GLY A 129 9.68 14.86 11.14
N ALA A 130 9.80 13.52 11.08
CA ALA A 130 11.04 12.83 11.41
C ALA A 130 12.24 13.30 10.57
N PRO A 131 12.11 13.55 9.25
CA PRO A 131 13.19 14.12 8.44
C PRO A 131 13.72 15.46 8.94
N LEU A 132 12.86 16.31 9.51
CA LEU A 132 13.22 17.67 9.94
C LEU A 132 14.16 17.69 11.15
N VAL A 133 14.12 16.63 11.97
CA VAL A 133 14.94 16.49 13.17
C VAL A 133 16.02 15.42 13.03
N GLY A 134 16.21 14.87 11.82
CA GLY A 134 17.22 13.83 11.55
C GLY A 134 16.82 12.41 11.99
N GLY A 135 15.53 12.18 12.23
CA GLY A 135 14.97 10.92 12.72
C GLY A 135 14.77 10.90 14.23
N PHE A 136 13.76 10.16 14.71
CA PHE A 136 13.49 9.96 16.13
C PHE A 136 12.74 8.65 16.39
N SER A 137 12.75 8.18 17.65
CA SER A 137 12.08 6.93 18.07
C SER A 137 12.51 5.75 17.18
N HIS A 138 11.55 5.09 16.54
CA HIS A 138 11.71 3.95 15.64
C HIS A 138 11.84 4.36 14.17
N PHE A 139 11.72 5.65 13.84
CA PHE A 139 11.93 6.11 12.48
C PHE A 139 13.42 6.09 12.13
N THR A 140 13.70 5.78 10.86
CA THR A 140 15.06 5.69 10.34
C THR A 140 15.78 7.04 10.44
N ARG A 141 17.10 6.98 10.26
CA ARG A 141 17.96 8.17 10.22
C ARG A 141 18.52 8.33 8.81
N ASN A 142 19.24 9.44 8.57
CA ASN A 142 19.91 9.76 7.31
C ASN A 142 18.98 10.19 6.16
N TYR A 143 17.96 10.99 6.47
CA TYR A 143 17.13 11.60 5.43
C TYR A 143 17.93 12.54 4.52
N THR A 144 17.62 12.48 3.23
CA THR A 144 18.13 13.33 2.18
C THR A 144 17.44 14.70 2.20
N LYS A 145 18.04 15.69 1.53
CA LYS A 145 17.42 17.01 1.38
C LYS A 145 16.05 16.96 0.71
N ALA A 146 15.85 16.02 -0.23
CA ALA A 146 14.56 15.82 -0.88
C ALA A 146 13.50 15.29 0.10
N GLU A 147 13.87 14.36 0.99
CA GLU A 147 12.99 13.81 2.03
C GLU A 147 12.61 14.85 3.09
N ILE A 148 13.54 15.76 3.42
CA ILE A 148 13.24 16.91 4.30
C ILE A 148 12.19 17.80 3.65
N ALA A 149 12.39 18.19 2.39
CA ALA A 149 11.41 19.02 1.66
C ALA A 149 10.06 18.32 1.48
N LEU A 150 10.06 17.00 1.26
CA LEU A 150 8.84 16.20 1.21
C LEU A 150 8.09 16.23 2.55
N SER A 151 8.80 16.06 3.67
CA SER A 151 8.19 16.13 5.00
C SER A 151 7.61 17.51 5.31
N GLU A 152 8.30 18.59 4.92
CA GLU A 152 7.76 19.95 5.04
C GLU A 152 6.44 20.10 4.27
N ALA A 153 6.39 19.61 3.02
CA ALA A 153 5.19 19.66 2.20
C ALA A 153 4.04 18.83 2.79
N VAL A 154 4.32 17.60 3.25
CA VAL A 154 3.32 16.72 3.89
C VAL A 154 2.75 17.38 5.14
N MET A 155 3.63 17.87 6.04
CA MET A 155 3.19 18.58 7.24
C MET A 155 2.39 19.84 6.91
N LEU A 156 2.77 20.58 5.86
CA LEU A 156 2.01 21.74 5.41
C LEU A 156 0.60 21.35 4.95
N TYR A 157 0.44 20.29 4.16
CA TYR A 157 -0.88 19.81 3.75
C TYR A 157 -1.74 19.37 4.93
N TRP A 158 -1.18 18.58 5.86
CA TRP A 158 -1.88 18.13 7.05
C TRP A 158 -2.26 19.29 7.98
N THR A 159 -1.35 20.23 8.23
CA THR A 159 -1.62 21.38 9.11
C THR A 159 -2.61 22.37 8.50
N ASN A 160 -2.58 22.56 7.18
CA ASN A 160 -3.61 23.36 6.49
C ASN A 160 -4.97 22.68 6.57
N PHE A 161 -5.06 21.38 6.32
CA PHE A 161 -6.31 20.62 6.49
C PHE A 161 -6.86 20.73 7.92
N ILE A 162 -6.00 20.64 8.93
CA ILE A 162 -6.41 20.81 10.34
C ILE A 162 -6.92 22.23 10.63
N ARG A 163 -6.30 23.26 10.05
CA ARG A 163 -6.65 24.66 10.32
C ARG A 163 -7.90 25.13 9.59
N THR A 164 -8.08 24.71 8.33
CA THR A 164 -9.08 25.30 7.43
C THR A 164 -10.04 24.31 6.79
N GLY A 165 -9.83 23.00 6.94
CA GLY A 165 -10.63 21.96 6.30
C GLY A 165 -10.35 21.85 4.81
#